data_AF-A0AAQ1JYB5-F1
#
_entry.id   AF-A0AAQ1JYB5-F1
#
_cell.length_a   1.000
_cell.length_b   1.000
_cell.length_c   1.000
_cell.angle_alpha   90.00
_cell.angle_beta   90.00
_cell.angle_gamma   90.00
#
_symmetry.space_group_name_H-M   'P 1'
#
loop_
_entity.id
_entity.type
_entity.pdbx_description
1 polymer ?
#
loop_
_entity_poly.entity_id
_entity_poly.type
_entity_poly.pdbx_seq_one_letter_code
_entity_poly.pdbx_strand_id
1 'polypeptide(L)'
;MKPRLELTLLHRAEHDAQARDAVVTLPNDADPFEHAEAILATQRVELHFPQFTDGRAFSQAYLIRRRLGFKGDLRACGDVLPDQVLQIARTGFSSAVLQDGVSREEARAQLMRFGGFYQGDVTADAPFHDGARERHDV
;
A
#
# COMPACT_ATOMS: atom_id res chain seq x y z
N MET A 1 -1.33 -7.72 20.45
CA MET A 1 -0.15 -7.10 19.79
C MET A 1 -0.68 -6.01 18.87
N LYS A 2 -0.25 -4.75 19.03
CA LYS A 2 -0.70 -3.67 18.14
C LYS A 2 -0.13 -3.93 16.74
N PRO A 3 -0.92 -3.86 15.65
CA PRO A 3 -0.36 -3.96 14.31
C PRO A 3 0.61 -2.80 14.11
N ARG A 4 1.88 -3.12 13.90
CA ARG A 4 2.90 -2.13 13.57
C ARG A 4 2.78 -1.89 12.08
N LEU A 5 2.45 -0.65 11.71
CA LEU A 5 2.50 -0.23 10.31
C LEU A 5 3.98 -0.18 9.91
N GLU A 6 4.45 -1.22 9.22
CA GLU A 6 5.81 -1.31 8.71
C GLU A 6 5.83 -0.83 7.25
N LEU A 7 5.86 0.49 7.07
CA LEU A 7 6.02 1.13 5.76
C LEU A 7 7.47 1.58 5.57
N THR A 8 8.11 1.07 4.52
CA THR A 8 9.47 1.49 4.13
C THR A 8 9.41 2.79 3.35
N LEU A 9 10.12 3.82 3.82
CA LEU A 9 10.19 5.11 3.13
C LEU A 9 11.48 5.20 2.33
N LEU A 10 11.37 5.61 1.07
CA LEU A 10 12.46 5.74 0.10
C LEU A 10 12.44 7.16 -0.48
N HIS A 11 13.58 7.72 -0.82
CA HIS A 11 13.65 8.86 -1.74
C HIS A 11 13.74 8.40 -3.19
N ARG A 12 13.48 9.32 -4.13
CA ARG A 12 13.61 9.08 -5.57
C ARG A 12 14.94 8.43 -5.94
N ALA A 13 16.05 8.95 -5.43
CA ALA A 13 17.38 8.39 -5.70
C ALA A 13 17.56 6.93 -5.25
N GLU A 14 16.98 6.54 -4.11
CA GLU A 14 17.02 5.15 -3.63
C GLU A 14 16.09 4.25 -4.44
N HIS A 15 14.94 4.77 -4.85
CA HIS A 15 14.02 4.07 -5.76
C HIS A 15 14.69 3.76 -7.10
N ASP A 16 15.36 4.76 -7.68
CA ASP A 16 16.05 4.63 -8.97
C ASP A 16 17.29 3.74 -8.91
N ALA A 17 17.96 3.68 -7.74
CA ALA A 17 19.10 2.81 -7.51
C ALA A 17 18.72 1.32 -7.34
N GLN A 18 17.44 1.01 -7.05
CA GLN A 18 16.99 -0.37 -6.91
C GLN A 18 16.78 -1.03 -8.27
N ALA A 19 17.17 -2.30 -8.37
CA ALA A 19 16.95 -3.12 -9.55
C ALA A 19 15.47 -3.11 -9.97
N ARG A 20 15.25 -3.09 -11.28
CA ARG A 20 13.92 -3.16 -11.93
C ARG A 20 13.56 -4.57 -12.39
N ASP A 21 14.41 -5.55 -12.11
CA ASP A 21 14.13 -6.96 -12.36
C ASP A 21 12.92 -7.41 -11.55
N ALA A 22 11.96 -8.05 -12.22
CA ALA A 22 10.68 -8.45 -11.62
C ALA A 22 10.01 -7.28 -10.87
N VAL A 23 9.73 -6.22 -11.63
CA VAL A 23 8.89 -5.08 -11.21
C VAL A 23 7.74 -4.93 -12.19
N VAL A 24 6.53 -4.85 -11.68
CA VAL A 24 5.33 -4.51 -12.47
C VAL A 24 4.87 -3.12 -12.08
N THR A 25 4.80 -2.22 -13.05
CA THR A 25 4.26 -0.88 -12.86
C THR A 25 2.83 -0.85 -13.39
N LEU A 26 1.87 -0.48 -12.55
CA LEU A 26 0.48 -0.34 -12.96
C LEU A 26 0.10 1.15 -13.00
N PRO A 27 -0.55 1.61 -14.08
CA PRO A 27 -1.19 2.91 -14.07
C PRO A 27 -2.43 2.90 -13.15
N ASN A 28 -2.84 4.09 -12.71
CA ASN A 28 -3.94 4.30 -11.77
C ASN A 28 -5.34 3.95 -12.31
N ASP A 29 -5.47 3.69 -13.61
CA ASP A 29 -6.70 3.30 -14.30
C ASP A 29 -6.72 1.82 -14.73
N ALA A 30 -5.61 1.09 -14.58
CA ALA A 30 -5.58 -0.34 -14.88
C ALA A 30 -6.40 -1.16 -13.88
N ASP A 31 -7.02 -2.24 -14.36
CA ASP A 31 -7.59 -3.25 -13.48
C ASP A 31 -6.50 -4.23 -13.01
N PRO A 32 -6.22 -4.34 -11.70
CA PRO A 32 -5.25 -5.33 -11.20
C PRO A 32 -5.58 -6.77 -11.58
N PHE A 33 -6.85 -7.12 -11.81
CA PHE A 33 -7.22 -8.48 -12.19
C PHE A 33 -6.76 -8.85 -13.60
N GLU A 34 -6.69 -7.89 -14.52
CA GLU A 34 -6.17 -8.11 -15.88
C GLU A 34 -4.65 -8.38 -15.88
N HIS A 35 -3.96 -7.93 -14.83
CA HIS A 35 -2.52 -8.10 -14.66
C HIS A 35 -2.16 -9.13 -13.57
N ALA A 36 -3.13 -9.95 -13.12
CA ALA A 36 -2.96 -10.83 -11.97
C ALA A 36 -1.75 -11.76 -12.08
N GLU A 37 -1.54 -12.40 -13.24
CA GLU A 37 -0.40 -13.31 -13.44
C GLU A 37 0.94 -12.58 -13.31
N ALA A 38 1.08 -11.42 -13.95
CA ALA A 38 2.29 -10.60 -13.86
C ALA A 38 2.52 -10.09 -12.42
N ILE A 39 1.46 -9.66 -11.74
CA ILE A 39 1.49 -9.22 -10.34
C ILE A 39 1.93 -10.35 -9.41
N LEU A 40 1.49 -11.58 -9.63
CA LEU A 40 1.84 -12.71 -8.76
C LEU A 40 3.22 -13.29 -9.07
N ALA A 41 3.73 -13.10 -10.29
CA ALA A 41 5.07 -13.51 -10.69
C ALA A 41 6.18 -12.50 -10.31
N THR A 42 5.81 -11.29 -9.90
CA THR A 42 6.76 -10.21 -9.59
C THR A 42 7.16 -10.16 -8.11
N GLN A 43 8.31 -9.57 -7.81
CA GLN A 43 8.71 -9.29 -6.43
C GLN A 43 8.22 -7.94 -5.95
N ARG A 44 8.00 -7.00 -6.88
CA ARG A 44 7.57 -5.64 -6.60
C ARG A 44 6.48 -5.19 -7.57
N VAL A 45 5.45 -4.55 -7.03
CA VAL A 45 4.42 -3.85 -7.80
C VAL A 45 4.47 -2.37 -7.44
N GLU A 46 4.57 -1.51 -8.44
CA GLU A 46 4.60 -0.06 -8.29
C GLU A 46 3.26 0.51 -8.75
N LEU A 47 2.55 1.18 -7.84
CA LEU A 47 1.33 1.92 -8.17
C LEU A 47 1.66 3.41 -8.22
N HIS A 48 1.32 4.04 -9.33
CA HIS A 48 1.59 5.46 -9.53
C HIS A 48 0.44 6.34 -9.04
N PHE A 49 0.80 7.40 -8.32
CA PHE A 49 -0.10 8.47 -7.89
C PHE A 49 0.17 9.70 -8.76
N PRO A 50 -0.57 9.91 -9.87
CA PRO A 50 -0.31 11.04 -10.76
C PRO A 50 -0.80 12.38 -10.20
N GLN A 51 -1.84 12.37 -9.35
CA GLN A 51 -2.38 13.57 -8.69
C GLN A 51 -2.84 13.24 -7.27
N PHE A 52 -2.69 14.22 -6.38
CA PHE A 52 -3.01 14.18 -4.95
C PHE A 52 -4.39 13.61 -4.61
N THR A 53 -5.39 13.81 -5.48
CA THR A 53 -6.79 13.44 -5.24
C THR A 53 -7.18 12.07 -5.80
N ASP A 54 -6.26 11.34 -6.42
CA ASP A 54 -6.59 10.11 -7.11
C ASP A 54 -6.58 8.89 -6.17
N GLY A 55 -7.75 8.59 -5.62
CA GLY A 55 -7.93 7.46 -4.71
C GLY A 55 -7.84 6.07 -5.35
N ARG A 56 -7.71 5.97 -6.67
CA ARG A 56 -7.77 4.66 -7.37
C ARG A 56 -6.62 3.73 -7.01
N ALA A 57 -5.42 4.27 -6.81
CA ALA A 57 -4.27 3.48 -6.39
C ALA A 57 -4.46 2.84 -5.00
N PHE A 58 -5.25 3.45 -4.10
CA PHE A 58 -5.63 2.82 -2.83
C PHE A 58 -6.57 1.62 -3.03
N SER A 59 -7.55 1.76 -3.93
CA SER A 59 -8.44 0.66 -4.30
C SER A 59 -7.68 -0.49 -4.97
N GLN A 60 -6.75 -0.17 -5.87
CA GLN A 60 -5.87 -1.17 -6.50
C GLN A 60 -5.02 -1.88 -5.45
N ALA A 61 -4.41 -1.16 -4.51
CA ALA A 61 -3.63 -1.74 -3.42
C ALA A 61 -4.43 -2.72 -2.57
N TYR A 62 -5.67 -2.34 -2.22
CA TYR A 62 -6.59 -3.20 -1.51
C TYR A 62 -6.88 -4.50 -2.28
N LEU A 63 -7.20 -4.41 -3.58
CA LEU A 63 -7.48 -5.57 -4.42
C LEU A 63 -6.26 -6.48 -4.55
N ILE A 64 -5.08 -5.92 -4.80
CA ILE A 64 -3.82 -6.66 -4.92
C ILE A 64 -3.51 -7.44 -3.64
N ARG A 65 -3.72 -6.84 -2.46
CA ARG A 65 -3.46 -7.49 -1.17
C ARG A 65 -4.52 -8.49 -0.76
N ARG A 66 -5.80 -8.12 -0.83
CA ARG A 66 -6.90 -8.92 -0.26
C ARG A 66 -7.51 -9.90 -1.25
N ARG A 67 -7.51 -9.58 -2.55
CA ARG A 67 -8.14 -10.42 -3.58
C ARG A 67 -7.11 -11.25 -4.35
N LEU A 68 -6.03 -10.63 -4.83
CA LEU A 68 -4.96 -11.36 -5.52
C LEU A 68 -4.01 -12.06 -4.54
N GLY A 69 -3.92 -11.58 -3.29
CA GLY A 69 -3.11 -12.20 -2.26
C GLY A 69 -1.61 -11.93 -2.41
N PHE A 70 -1.22 -10.89 -3.17
CA PHE A 70 0.17 -10.52 -3.39
C PHE A 70 0.92 -10.26 -2.07
N LYS A 71 2.09 -10.88 -1.93
CA LYS A 71 2.91 -10.81 -0.71
C LYS A 71 4.23 -10.04 -0.91
N GLY A 72 4.56 -9.67 -2.15
CA GLY A 72 5.76 -8.90 -2.44
C GLY A 72 5.65 -7.43 -2.01
N ASP A 73 6.62 -6.64 -2.47
CA ASP A 73 6.69 -5.22 -2.18
C ASP A 73 5.64 -4.47 -3.01
N LEU A 74 4.58 -3.98 -2.36
CA LEU A 74 3.64 -3.06 -2.97
C LEU A 74 4.09 -1.63 -2.67
N ARG A 75 4.55 -0.92 -3.70
CA ARG A 75 5.19 0.38 -3.59
C ARG A 75 4.29 1.50 -4.11
N ALA A 76 4.14 2.55 -3.31
CA ALA A 76 3.55 3.80 -3.74
C ALA A 76 4.64 4.67 -4.40
N CYS A 77 4.46 4.99 -5.68
CA CYS A 77 5.37 5.86 -6.45
C CYS A 77 4.63 7.14 -6.85
N GLY A 78 5.24 8.31 -6.68
CA GLY A 78 4.65 9.60 -7.06
C GLY A 78 5.00 10.71 -6.08
N ASP A 79 4.16 11.75 -6.04
CA ASP A 79 4.29 12.88 -5.13
C ASP A 79 3.73 12.52 -3.74
N VAL A 80 4.38 11.59 -3.04
CA VAL A 80 3.97 11.17 -1.70
C VAL A 80 4.39 12.22 -0.68
N LEU A 81 3.38 12.86 -0.07
CA LEU A 81 3.52 13.84 1.00
C LEU A 81 3.49 13.19 2.39
N PRO A 82 4.08 13.81 3.43
CA PRO A 82 4.11 13.28 4.80
C PRO A 82 2.74 12.87 5.36
N ASP A 83 1.71 13.66 5.08
CA ASP A 83 0.35 13.44 5.58
C ASP A 83 -0.32 12.20 4.96
N GLN A 84 0.08 11.80 3.75
CA GLN A 84 -0.46 10.63 3.05
C GLN A 84 0.20 9.33 3.47
N VAL A 85 1.40 9.38 4.04
CA VAL A 85 2.19 8.22 4.44
C VAL A 85 1.41 7.29 5.36
N LEU A 86 0.59 7.85 6.24
CA LEU A 86 -0.26 7.07 7.12
C LEU A 86 -1.37 6.32 6.37
N GLN A 87 -2.03 6.97 5.42
CA GLN A 87 -3.06 6.34 4.61
C GLN A 87 -2.48 5.25 3.69
N ILE A 88 -1.30 5.51 3.12
CA ILE A 88 -0.53 4.56 2.31
C ILE A 88 -0.20 3.31 3.13
N ALA A 89 0.37 3.49 4.33
CA ALA A 89 0.66 2.35 5.20
C ALA A 89 -0.59 1.53 5.50
N ARG A 90 -1.75 2.19 5.63
CA ARG A 90 -2.99 1.54 6.01
C ARG A 90 -3.75 0.81 4.89
N THR A 91 -3.38 1.09 3.66
CA THR A 91 -4.06 0.55 2.46
C THR A 91 -3.34 -0.66 1.89
N GLY A 92 -2.29 -1.13 2.57
CA GLY A 92 -1.55 -2.34 2.23
C GLY A 92 -0.27 -2.12 1.46
N PHE A 93 0.23 -0.88 1.36
CA PHE A 93 1.56 -0.62 0.81
C PHE A 93 2.65 -1.08 1.77
N SER A 94 3.72 -1.66 1.24
CA SER A 94 4.94 -2.04 1.97
C SER A 94 6.03 -0.99 1.86
N SER A 95 6.03 -0.20 0.78
CA SER A 95 6.99 0.89 0.61
C SER A 95 6.36 2.11 -0.06
N ALA A 96 6.96 3.28 0.16
CA ALA A 96 6.56 4.55 -0.46
C ALA A 96 7.78 5.37 -0.85
N VAL A 97 7.73 5.95 -2.05
CA VAL A 97 8.74 6.90 -2.54
C VAL A 97 8.28 8.31 -2.22
N LEU A 98 8.97 8.98 -1.31
CA LEU A 98 8.71 10.35 -0.88
C LEU A 98 9.00 11.35 -1.99
N GLN A 99 8.20 12.42 -2.04
CA GLN A 99 8.45 13.56 -2.91
C GLN A 99 9.79 14.24 -2.56
N ASP A 100 10.44 14.85 -3.57
CA ASP A 100 11.64 15.64 -3.36
C ASP A 100 11.41 16.79 -2.34
N GLY A 101 12.36 16.94 -1.42
CA GLY A 101 12.31 17.92 -0.34
C GLY A 101 11.51 17.49 0.90
N VAL A 102 10.83 16.35 0.87
CA VAL A 102 10.14 15.80 2.06
C VAL A 102 11.13 15.15 3.01
N SER A 103 11.11 15.50 4.30
CA SER A 103 11.94 14.81 5.29
C SER A 103 11.40 13.42 5.62
N ARG A 104 12.25 12.40 5.54
CA ARG A 104 11.94 11.04 6.02
C ARG A 104 11.55 11.03 7.49
N GLU A 105 12.14 11.91 8.30
CA GLU A 105 11.85 11.98 9.73
C GLU A 105 10.44 12.51 9.99
N GLU A 106 10.00 13.52 9.26
CA GLU A 106 8.64 14.05 9.33
C GLU A 106 7.61 12.99 8.89
N ALA A 107 7.88 12.29 7.78
CA ALA A 107 7.05 11.18 7.33
C ALA A 107 6.97 10.04 8.36
N ARG A 108 8.08 9.69 9.02
CA ARG A 108 8.08 8.72 10.14
C ARG A 108 7.31 9.22 11.35
N ALA A 109 7.41 10.51 11.67
CA ALA A 109 6.64 11.10 12.76
C ALA A 109 5.14 11.01 12.51
N GLN A 110 4.69 11.15 11.25
CA GLN A 110 3.28 10.95 10.87
C GLN A 110 2.82 9.50 11.06
N LEU A 111 3.65 8.52 10.69
CA LEU A 111 3.36 7.09 10.93
C LEU A 111 3.19 6.76 12.42
N MET A 112 3.96 7.43 13.29
CA MET A 112 3.92 7.23 14.74
C MET A 112 2.91 8.13 15.46
N ARG A 113 2.27 9.06 14.74
CA ARG A 113 1.37 10.08 15.29
C ARG A 113 0.16 9.48 16.03
N PHE A 114 -0.29 8.29 15.61
CA PHE A 114 -1.47 7.63 16.17
C PHE A 114 -1.10 6.26 16.75
N GLY A 115 -1.30 6.08 18.06
CA GLY A 115 -0.95 4.87 18.80
C GLY A 115 -1.95 3.69 18.69
N GLY A 116 -2.97 3.83 17.84
CA GLY A 116 -4.01 2.85 17.56
C GLY A 116 -5.09 3.40 16.61
N PHE A 117 -5.63 2.55 15.74
CA PHE A 117 -6.71 2.90 14.82
C PHE A 117 -7.99 2.15 15.20
N TYR A 118 -9.12 2.85 15.17
CA TYR A 118 -10.44 2.26 15.45
C TYR A 118 -10.89 1.29 14.35
N GLN A 119 -10.44 1.50 13.11
CA GLN A 119 -10.69 0.60 11.99
C GLN A 119 -9.48 -0.28 11.69
N GLY A 120 -9.75 -1.53 11.34
CA GLY A 120 -8.74 -2.47 10.83
C GLY A 120 -8.03 -1.95 9.60
N ASP A 121 -6.96 -2.64 9.26
CA ASP A 121 -6.08 -2.30 8.16
C ASP A 121 -6.20 -3.32 7.03
N VAL A 122 -5.81 -2.96 5.81
CA VAL A 122 -5.76 -3.94 4.72
C VAL A 122 -4.85 -5.13 5.06
N THR A 123 -3.86 -4.91 5.92
CA THR A 123 -2.93 -5.94 6.43
C THR A 123 -3.39 -6.62 7.73
N ALA A 124 -4.29 -6.01 8.49
CA ALA A 124 -4.76 -6.50 9.78
C ALA A 124 -6.29 -6.48 9.80
N ASP A 125 -6.92 -7.67 9.78
CA ASP A 125 -8.37 -7.77 9.96
C ASP A 125 -8.81 -6.94 11.18
N ALA A 126 -9.88 -6.17 11.01
CA ALA A 126 -10.42 -5.37 12.09
C ALA A 126 -10.70 -6.28 13.30
N PRO A 127 -10.36 -5.87 14.54
CA PRO A 127 -10.57 -6.70 15.73
C PRO A 127 -12.06 -7.04 16.01
N PHE A 128 -12.99 -6.52 15.21
CA PHE A 128 -14.44 -6.70 15.36
C PHE A 128 -15.11 -7.45 14.18
N HIS A 129 -14.40 -8.33 13.48
CA HIS A 129 -15.07 -9.33 12.64
C HIS A 129 -15.56 -10.49 13.53
N ASP A 130 -16.65 -10.26 14.29
CA ASP A 130 -17.40 -11.36 14.89
C ASP A 130 -18.10 -12.12 13.75
N GLY A 131 -17.65 -13.34 13.53
CA GLY A 131 -17.98 -14.19 12.39
C GLY A 131 -19.35 -14.85 12.45
N ALA A 132 -20.41 -14.13 12.84
CA ALA A 132 -21.77 -14.63 12.72
C ALA A 132 -22.30 -14.41 11.28
N ARG A 133 -21.76 -15.16 10.31
CA ARG A 133 -22.54 -15.51 9.11
C ARG A 133 -23.01 -16.94 9.29
N GLU A 134 -24.16 -17.07 9.95
CA GLU A 134 -25.01 -18.25 9.84
C GLU A 134 -25.24 -18.53 8.35
N ARG A 135 -24.73 -19.68 7.90
CA ARG A 135 -25.13 -20.26 6.63
C ARG A 135 -26.58 -20.69 6.80
N HIS A 136 -27.49 -19.94 6.20
CA HIS A 136 -28.86 -20.39 6.01
C HIS A 136 -28.92 -21.06 4.64
N ASP A 137 -28.70 -22.36 4.64
CA ASP A 137 -29.05 -23.23 3.51
C ASP A 137 -30.57 -23.43 3.52
N VAL A 138 -31.25 -23.09 2.43
CA VAL A 138 -32.62 -23.51 2.08
C VAL A 138 -32.60 -24.08 0.68
#